data_AF-A0A351X2S7-F1
#
_entry.id   AF-A0A351X2S7-F1
#
_cell.length_a   1.000
_cell.length_b   1.000
_cell.length_c   1.000
_cell.angle_alpha   90.00
_cell.angle_beta   90.00
_cell.angle_gamma   90.00
#
_symmetry.space_group_name_H-M   'P 1'
#
loop_
_entity.id
_entity.type
_entity.pdbx_description
1 polymer ?
#
loop_
_entity_poly.entity_id
_entity_poly.type
_entity_poly.pdbx_seq_one_letter_code
_entity_poly.pdbx_strand_id
1 'polypeptide(L)'
;GVWWLAEPADSEIPLADRLEREVVNLLNRSDEVWRQEVDEVVYQAFPGLLTPSAELIEACLNSYGETAGNQPMLWRLAGQEQPAARRGDLKSAAVLLARLAETLGYQALGEDPIQWQEKGGKTAYLFFVMASSQISRFVLEHQPVPASRCVLVLPGGRSTLLNLKLRRDPRLNAAVENGWHILKFRHLRQLAGMANLTHALWEELLDGDPPRWEEATQIAMF
;
A
#
# COMPACT_ATOMS: atom_id res chain seq x y z
N GLY A 1 -30.80 -8.38 23.08
CA GLY A 1 -30.70 -9.50 22.12
C GLY A 1 -29.37 -9.37 21.41
N VAL A 2 -28.48 -10.33 21.64
CA VAL A 2 -27.11 -10.35 21.15
C VAL A 2 -27.16 -10.75 19.67
N TRP A 3 -26.78 -9.83 18.78
CA TRP A 3 -26.57 -10.12 17.36
C TRP A 3 -25.08 -10.00 17.09
N TRP A 4 -24.37 -11.11 17.26
CA TRP A 4 -23.04 -11.24 16.68
C TRP A 4 -23.19 -11.45 15.17
N LEU A 5 -22.79 -10.46 14.38
CA LEU A 5 -22.77 -10.55 12.92
C LEU A 5 -21.48 -11.23 12.47
N ALA A 6 -21.70 -12.42 11.90
CA ALA A 6 -20.94 -13.13 10.88
C ALA A 6 -19.46 -13.47 11.15
N GLU A 7 -19.14 -14.74 10.92
CA GLU A 7 -17.78 -15.24 10.85
C GLU A 7 -16.93 -14.40 9.88
N PRO A 8 -15.64 -14.12 10.18
CA PRO A 8 -14.78 -13.27 9.35
C PRO A 8 -14.56 -13.77 7.91
N ALA A 9 -14.91 -15.03 7.62
CA ALA A 9 -14.50 -15.75 6.41
C ALA A 9 -15.26 -15.35 5.13
N ASP A 10 -16.46 -14.77 5.23
CA ASP A 10 -17.28 -14.34 4.07
C ASP A 10 -17.37 -12.81 3.96
N SER A 11 -16.29 -12.13 4.33
CA SER A 11 -16.19 -10.68 4.23
C SER A 11 -16.09 -10.27 2.76
N GLU A 12 -17.20 -9.80 2.17
CA GLU A 12 -17.19 -9.13 0.85
C GLU A 12 -16.07 -8.09 0.76
N ILE A 13 -15.39 -8.05 -0.39
CA ILE A 13 -14.36 -7.05 -0.68
C ILE A 13 -14.96 -5.65 -0.49
N PRO A 14 -14.36 -4.79 0.36
CA PRO A 14 -14.87 -3.45 0.65
C PRO A 14 -15.12 -2.65 -0.63
N LEU A 15 -16.18 -1.84 -0.62
CA LEU A 15 -16.53 -0.95 -1.74
C LEU A 15 -15.32 -0.12 -2.20
N ALA A 16 -14.52 0.39 -1.26
CA ALA A 16 -13.38 1.23 -1.57
C ALA A 16 -12.24 0.49 -2.30
N ASP A 17 -12.03 -0.80 -2.04
CA ASP A 17 -11.05 -1.62 -2.77
C ASP A 17 -11.55 -1.92 -4.19
N ARG A 18 -12.86 -2.20 -4.32
CA ARG A 18 -13.50 -2.39 -5.64
C ARG A 18 -13.47 -1.11 -6.48
N LEU A 19 -13.77 0.03 -5.87
CA LEU A 19 -13.72 1.33 -6.55
C LEU A 19 -12.31 1.68 -7.00
N GLU A 20 -11.31 1.50 -6.13
CA GLU A 20 -9.92 1.73 -6.49
C GLU A 20 -9.52 0.94 -7.72
N ARG A 21 -9.86 -0.36 -7.76
CA ARG A 21 -9.62 -1.21 -8.93
C ARG A 21 -10.30 -0.67 -10.19
N GLU A 22 -11.55 -0.23 -10.09
CA GLU A 22 -12.30 0.29 -11.24
C GLU A 22 -11.71 1.58 -11.79
N VAL A 23 -11.35 2.53 -10.92
CA VAL A 23 -10.69 3.79 -11.33
C VAL A 23 -9.33 3.50 -11.97
N VAL A 24 -8.55 2.58 -11.42
CA VAL A 24 -7.25 2.18 -11.99
C VAL A 24 -7.42 1.54 -13.36
N ASN A 25 -8.40 0.65 -13.52
CA ASN A 25 -8.69 0.02 -14.81
C ASN A 25 -9.10 1.06 -15.87
N LEU A 26 -9.94 2.04 -15.49
CA LEU A 26 -10.34 3.14 -16.34
C LEU A 26 -9.14 4.00 -16.77
N LEU A 27 -8.27 4.39 -15.84
CA LEU A 27 -7.09 5.20 -16.16
C LEU A 27 -6.05 4.44 -16.99
N ASN A 28 -5.96 3.11 -16.87
CA ASN A 28 -5.02 2.32 -17.67
C ASN A 28 -5.48 2.07 -19.11
N ARG A 29 -6.79 2.06 -19.36
CA ARG A 29 -7.36 1.81 -20.70
C ARG A 29 -7.55 3.09 -21.53
N SER A 30 -7.45 4.25 -20.90
CA SER A 30 -7.67 5.56 -21.50
C SER A 30 -6.37 6.36 -21.48
N ASP A 31 -6.09 7.09 -22.57
CA ASP A 31 -4.98 8.06 -22.57
C ASP A 31 -5.31 9.25 -21.66
N GLU A 32 -6.52 9.78 -21.81
CA GLU A 32 -7.11 10.84 -20.99
C GLU A 32 -8.61 10.55 -20.79
N VAL A 33 -9.18 10.99 -19.68
CA VAL A 33 -10.60 10.77 -19.33
C VAL A 33 -11.16 11.98 -18.57
N TRP A 34 -12.36 12.41 -18.93
CA TRP A 34 -13.02 13.51 -18.22
C TRP A 34 -13.55 13.03 -16.87
N ARG A 35 -13.57 13.93 -15.88
CA ARG A 35 -14.15 13.64 -14.57
C ARG A 35 -15.60 13.15 -14.66
N GLN A 36 -16.40 13.76 -15.52
CA GLN A 36 -17.79 13.34 -15.74
C GLN A 36 -17.87 11.88 -16.22
N GLU A 37 -17.00 11.47 -17.15
CA GLU A 37 -16.96 10.10 -17.67
C GLU A 37 -16.54 9.10 -16.58
N VAL A 38 -15.62 9.49 -15.68
CA VAL A 38 -15.26 8.69 -14.51
C VAL A 38 -16.48 8.47 -13.61
N ASP A 39 -17.21 9.54 -13.29
CA ASP A 39 -18.40 9.47 -12.44
C ASP A 39 -19.48 8.58 -13.09
N GLU A 40 -19.72 8.71 -14.39
CA GLU A 40 -20.69 7.89 -15.15
C GLU A 40 -20.33 6.39 -15.08
N VAL A 41 -19.07 6.04 -15.38
CA VAL A 41 -18.59 4.65 -15.32
C VAL A 41 -18.70 4.10 -13.91
N VAL A 42 -18.28 4.87 -12.90
CA VAL A 42 -18.32 4.46 -11.50
C VAL A 42 -19.75 4.26 -11.01
N TYR A 43 -20.66 5.20 -11.27
CA TYR A 43 -22.05 5.07 -10.81
C TYR A 43 -22.81 3.96 -11.52
N GLN A 44 -22.48 3.67 -12.78
CA GLN A 44 -23.01 2.50 -13.48
C GLN A 44 -22.49 1.19 -12.87
N ALA A 45 -21.21 1.13 -12.48
CA ALA A 45 -20.61 -0.04 -11.85
C ALA A 45 -21.08 -0.27 -10.40
N PHE A 46 -21.46 0.79 -9.68
CA PHE A 46 -21.83 0.75 -8.27
C PHE A 46 -23.18 1.43 -7.98
N PRO A 47 -24.32 0.81 -8.39
CA PRO A 47 -25.63 1.41 -8.19
C PRO A 47 -26.17 1.24 -6.76
N GLY A 48 -27.11 2.11 -6.37
CA GLY A 48 -27.88 1.98 -5.14
C GLY A 48 -27.05 2.18 -3.86
N LEU A 49 -27.12 1.24 -2.93
CA LEU A 49 -26.39 1.32 -1.64
C LEU A 49 -24.86 1.24 -1.80
N LEU A 50 -24.38 0.86 -2.97
CA LEU A 50 -22.95 0.78 -3.28
C LEU A 50 -22.42 2.05 -3.94
N THR A 51 -23.25 3.08 -4.18
CA THR A 51 -22.81 4.31 -4.84
C THR A 51 -21.71 5.00 -4.02
N PRO A 52 -20.49 5.12 -4.55
CA PRO A 52 -19.38 5.72 -3.83
C PRO A 52 -19.55 7.23 -3.72
N SER A 53 -19.06 7.80 -2.62
CA SER A 53 -19.02 9.26 -2.44
C SER A 53 -18.00 9.90 -3.37
N ALA A 54 -18.28 11.13 -3.82
CA ALA A 54 -17.36 11.94 -4.63
C ALA A 54 -15.96 12.08 -4.01
N GLU A 55 -15.85 12.17 -2.67
CA GLU A 55 -14.58 12.19 -1.94
C GLU A 55 -13.73 10.94 -2.20
N LEU A 56 -14.36 9.76 -2.28
CA LEU A 56 -13.65 8.49 -2.47
C LEU A 56 -13.18 8.33 -3.91
N ILE A 57 -14.01 8.76 -4.88
CA ILE A 57 -13.63 8.81 -6.30
C ILE A 57 -12.44 9.76 -6.47
N GLU A 58 -12.53 10.96 -5.89
CA GLU A 58 -11.47 11.97 -5.93
C GLU A 58 -10.16 11.47 -5.28
N ALA A 59 -10.25 10.78 -4.15
CA ALA A 59 -9.08 10.18 -3.51
C ALA A 59 -8.44 9.08 -4.37
N CYS A 60 -9.23 8.28 -5.09
CA CYS A 60 -8.71 7.32 -6.07
C CYS A 60 -8.02 8.03 -7.23
N LEU A 61 -8.66 9.04 -7.84
CA LEU A 61 -8.07 9.83 -8.92
C LEU A 61 -6.75 10.48 -8.50
N ASN A 62 -6.71 11.15 -7.35
CA ASN A 62 -5.48 11.78 -6.83
C ASN A 62 -4.38 10.78 -6.46
N SER A 63 -4.73 9.52 -6.18
CA SER A 63 -3.71 8.51 -5.87
C SER A 63 -3.04 7.96 -7.13
N TYR A 64 -3.77 7.82 -8.23
CA TYR A 64 -3.29 7.13 -9.44
C TYR A 64 -3.09 8.03 -10.65
N GLY A 65 -3.83 9.13 -10.72
CA GLY A 65 -3.88 10.02 -11.84
C GLY A 65 -3.27 11.38 -11.55
N GLU A 66 -3.19 12.16 -12.61
CA GLU A 66 -2.85 13.57 -12.61
C GLU A 66 -3.75 14.28 -13.62
N THR A 67 -3.92 15.60 -13.45
CA THR A 67 -4.64 16.41 -14.43
C THR A 67 -3.82 16.57 -15.70
N ALA A 68 -4.47 16.41 -16.87
CA ALA A 68 -3.82 16.52 -18.17
C ALA A 68 -3.63 17.99 -18.57
N GLY A 69 -2.37 18.44 -18.53
CA GLY A 69 -1.99 19.81 -18.90
C GLY A 69 -2.66 20.86 -18.00
N ASN A 70 -3.29 21.87 -18.61
CA ASN A 70 -3.99 22.95 -17.89
C ASN A 70 -5.50 22.67 -17.69
N GLN A 71 -5.96 21.44 -17.94
CA GLN A 71 -7.37 21.09 -17.83
C GLN A 71 -7.65 20.36 -16.50
N PRO A 72 -8.24 21.03 -15.49
CA PRO A 72 -8.39 20.45 -14.14
C PRO A 72 -9.41 19.30 -14.07
N MET A 73 -10.27 19.16 -15.09
CA MET A 73 -11.29 18.10 -15.15
C MET A 73 -10.89 16.95 -16.06
N LEU A 74 -9.75 17.05 -16.74
CA LEU A 74 -9.24 16.01 -17.62
C LEU A 74 -8.14 15.26 -16.88
N TRP A 75 -8.30 13.96 -16.71
CA TRP A 75 -7.41 13.10 -15.94
C TRP A 75 -6.67 12.14 -16.85
N ARG A 76 -5.47 11.75 -16.44
CA ARG A 76 -4.71 10.65 -17.05
C ARG A 76 -3.97 9.88 -15.98
N LEU A 77 -3.53 8.66 -16.30
CA LEU A 77 -2.66 7.90 -15.41
C LEU A 77 -1.33 8.66 -15.23
N ALA A 78 -0.92 8.91 -13.98
CA ALA A 78 0.33 9.61 -13.73
C ALA A 78 1.53 8.80 -14.23
N GLY A 79 2.61 9.48 -14.65
CA GLY A 79 3.75 8.81 -15.28
C GLY A 79 4.40 7.72 -14.41
N GLN A 80 4.52 7.97 -13.09
CA GLN A 80 5.03 7.00 -12.12
C GLN A 80 4.06 5.83 -11.85
N GLU A 81 2.79 5.97 -12.24
CA GLU A 81 1.74 4.96 -12.04
C GLU A 81 1.59 4.02 -13.24
N GLN A 82 2.34 4.27 -14.32
CA GLN A 82 2.40 3.40 -15.48
C GLN A 82 2.80 1.96 -15.08
N PRO A 83 2.20 0.93 -15.69
CA PRO A 83 2.43 -0.46 -15.31
C PRO A 83 3.92 -0.87 -15.31
N ALA A 84 4.70 -0.37 -16.27
CA ALA A 84 6.14 -0.64 -16.33
C ALA A 84 6.91 -0.04 -15.14
N ALA A 85 6.62 1.22 -14.78
CA ALA A 85 7.23 1.89 -13.64
C ALA A 85 6.88 1.19 -12.33
N ARG A 86 5.59 0.87 -12.13
CA ARG A 86 5.12 0.15 -10.93
C ARG A 86 5.72 -1.25 -10.80
N ARG A 87 5.86 -2.01 -11.90
CA ARG A 87 6.59 -3.29 -11.89
C ARG A 87 8.06 -3.12 -11.48
N GLY A 88 8.71 -2.06 -11.96
CA GLY A 88 10.07 -1.70 -11.53
C GLY A 88 10.15 -1.48 -10.03
N ASP A 89 9.24 -0.67 -9.48
CA ASP A 89 9.19 -0.37 -8.04
C ASP A 89 8.95 -1.62 -7.18
N LEU A 90 8.04 -2.51 -7.58
CA LEU A 90 7.79 -3.78 -6.88
C LEU A 90 9.04 -4.65 -6.84
N LYS A 91 9.72 -4.79 -7.99
CA LYS A 91 10.97 -5.56 -8.08
C LYS A 91 12.06 -4.94 -7.22
N SER A 92 12.22 -3.62 -7.24
CA SER A 92 13.18 -2.91 -6.40
C SER A 92 12.89 -3.12 -4.91
N ALA A 93 11.63 -3.06 -4.50
CA ALA A 93 11.24 -3.33 -3.11
C ALA A 93 11.58 -4.77 -2.69
N ALA A 94 11.27 -5.76 -3.53
CA ALA A 94 11.60 -7.16 -3.27
C ALA A 94 13.12 -7.37 -3.11
N VAL A 95 13.93 -6.75 -3.98
CA VAL A 95 15.41 -6.81 -3.88
C VAL A 95 15.92 -6.18 -2.58
N LEU A 96 15.35 -5.05 -2.15
CA LEU A 96 15.75 -4.41 -0.90
C LEU A 96 15.38 -5.26 0.32
N LEU A 97 14.20 -5.88 0.30
CA LEU A 97 13.78 -6.80 1.36
C LEU A 97 14.70 -8.02 1.44
N ALA A 98 15.13 -8.59 0.31
CA ALA A 98 16.07 -9.70 0.30
C ALA A 98 17.43 -9.30 0.90
N ARG A 99 17.97 -8.13 0.54
CA ARG A 99 19.23 -7.62 1.11
C ARG A 99 19.14 -7.35 2.60
N LEU A 100 18.02 -6.79 3.05
CA LEU A 100 17.79 -6.54 4.48
C LEU A 100 17.66 -7.85 5.26
N ALA A 101 17.02 -8.87 4.70
CA ALA A 101 16.98 -10.20 5.29
C ALA A 101 18.38 -10.74 5.54
N GLU A 102 19.25 -10.73 4.52
CA GLU A 102 20.65 -11.18 4.63
C GLU A 102 21.43 -10.40 5.69
N THR A 103 21.28 -9.06 5.69
CA THR A 103 21.93 -8.16 6.65
C THR A 103 21.52 -8.49 8.09
N LEU A 104 20.26 -8.83 8.29
CA LEU A 104 19.69 -9.23 9.58
C LEU A 104 19.80 -10.75 9.82
N GLY A 105 20.54 -11.51 9.01
CA GLY A 105 20.73 -12.95 9.21
C GLY A 105 19.49 -13.83 9.01
N TYR A 106 18.45 -13.30 8.35
CA TYR A 106 17.29 -14.05 7.86
C TYR A 106 17.54 -14.59 6.45
N GLN A 107 16.74 -15.58 6.05
CA GLN A 107 16.59 -16.02 4.66
C GLN A 107 15.30 -15.46 4.08
N ALA A 108 15.37 -14.80 2.92
CA ALA A 108 14.19 -14.36 2.17
C ALA A 108 13.71 -15.46 1.21
N LEU A 109 12.43 -15.82 1.28
CA LEU A 109 11.80 -16.86 0.45
C LEU A 109 10.46 -16.40 -0.11
N GLY A 110 10.03 -16.97 -1.24
CA GLY A 110 8.76 -16.63 -1.87
C GLY A 110 8.76 -15.28 -2.60
N GLU A 111 7.67 -14.99 -3.30
CA GLU A 111 7.49 -13.75 -4.06
C GLU A 111 6.28 -12.93 -3.59
N ASP A 112 5.17 -13.61 -3.22
CA ASP A 112 3.96 -12.98 -2.69
C ASP A 112 3.24 -13.93 -1.71
N PRO A 113 3.37 -13.73 -0.38
CA PRO A 113 4.26 -12.78 0.28
C PRO A 113 5.73 -13.22 0.25
N ILE A 114 6.64 -12.25 0.39
CA ILE A 114 8.04 -12.52 0.72
C ILE A 114 8.10 -12.88 2.21
N GLN A 115 8.70 -14.02 2.53
CA GLN A 115 8.85 -14.52 3.89
C GLN A 115 10.30 -14.33 4.34
N TRP A 116 10.50 -13.71 5.50
CA TRP A 116 11.80 -13.78 6.18
C TRP A 116 11.77 -14.93 7.18
N GLN A 117 12.68 -15.88 7.03
CA GLN A 117 12.80 -17.03 7.92
C GLN A 117 14.10 -17.01 8.71
N GLU A 118 14.03 -17.44 9.96
CA GLU A 118 15.21 -17.75 10.78
C GLU A 118 15.88 -19.04 10.28
N LYS A 119 17.12 -19.31 10.69
CA LYS A 119 17.86 -20.53 10.35
C LYS A 119 17.13 -21.84 10.70
N GLY A 120 16.18 -21.80 11.62
CA GLY A 120 15.33 -22.94 12.01
C GLY A 120 14.07 -23.13 11.16
N GLY A 121 13.87 -22.35 10.08
CA GLY A 121 12.70 -22.42 9.20
C GLY A 121 11.45 -21.73 9.76
N LYS A 122 11.55 -21.09 10.92
CA LYS A 122 10.46 -20.30 11.50
C LYS A 122 10.35 -18.97 10.75
N THR A 123 9.16 -18.67 10.23
CA THR A 123 8.85 -17.37 9.62
C THR A 123 8.83 -16.26 10.68
N ALA A 124 9.73 -15.30 10.53
CA ALA A 124 9.83 -14.11 11.35
C ALA A 124 8.90 -12.99 10.83
N TYR A 125 8.79 -12.82 9.51
CA TYR A 125 7.91 -11.81 8.89
C TYR A 125 7.31 -12.28 7.58
N LEU A 126 6.13 -11.74 7.26
CA LEU A 126 5.51 -11.77 5.93
C LEU A 126 5.43 -10.35 5.37
N PHE A 127 5.95 -10.15 4.16
CA PHE A 127 5.90 -8.88 3.44
C PHE A 127 5.00 -9.01 2.21
N PHE A 128 3.94 -8.20 2.19
CA PHE A 128 3.00 -8.10 1.08
C PHE A 128 3.36 -6.87 0.26
N VAL A 129 4.14 -7.08 -0.81
CA VAL A 129 4.64 -6.00 -1.66
C VAL A 129 3.59 -5.67 -2.72
N MET A 130 3.03 -4.47 -2.66
CA MET A 130 1.86 -4.10 -3.48
C MET A 130 1.97 -2.71 -4.08
N ALA A 131 1.37 -2.52 -5.26
CA ALA A 131 1.33 -1.22 -5.94
C ALA A 131 0.04 -0.42 -5.64
N SER A 132 -0.93 -1.04 -4.99
CA SER A 132 -2.24 -0.46 -4.67
C SER A 132 -2.43 -0.23 -3.16
N SER A 133 -3.57 0.31 -2.76
CA SER A 133 -4.04 0.33 -1.37
C SER A 133 -5.16 -0.69 -1.10
N GLN A 134 -5.28 -1.74 -1.93
CA GLN A 134 -6.31 -2.79 -1.79
C GLN A 134 -5.88 -3.84 -0.77
N ILE A 135 -5.94 -3.49 0.51
CA ILE A 135 -5.35 -4.29 1.60
C ILE A 135 -6.29 -5.37 2.15
N SER A 136 -7.59 -5.31 1.83
CA SER A 136 -8.62 -6.18 2.45
C SER A 136 -8.30 -7.67 2.32
N ARG A 137 -7.83 -8.10 1.14
CA ARG A 137 -7.43 -9.49 0.86
C ARG A 137 -6.31 -10.01 1.76
N PHE A 138 -5.51 -9.13 2.36
CA PHE A 138 -4.39 -9.53 3.22
C PHE A 138 -4.81 -9.48 4.68
N VAL A 139 -5.42 -8.36 5.08
CA VAL A 139 -5.66 -8.04 6.49
C VAL A 139 -6.91 -8.69 7.07
N LEU A 140 -7.86 -9.11 6.22
CA LEU A 140 -9.09 -9.80 6.63
C LEU A 140 -8.97 -11.32 6.52
N GLU A 141 -7.92 -11.82 5.85
CA GLU A 141 -7.64 -13.26 5.75
C GLU A 141 -6.71 -13.71 6.89
N HIS A 142 -6.84 -14.98 7.28
CA HIS A 142 -5.97 -15.56 8.31
C HIS A 142 -4.54 -15.70 7.79
N GLN A 143 -3.58 -15.19 8.56
CA GLN A 143 -2.15 -15.32 8.26
C GLN A 143 -1.48 -16.37 9.15
N PRO A 144 -0.48 -17.11 8.64
CA PRO A 144 0.21 -18.16 9.39
C PRO A 144 1.16 -17.62 10.49
N VAL A 145 1.26 -16.30 10.62
CA VAL A 145 2.02 -15.60 11.67
C VAL A 145 1.14 -14.51 12.30
N PRO A 146 1.45 -14.03 13.52
CA PRO A 146 0.72 -12.92 14.13
C PRO A 146 0.71 -11.65 13.25
N ALA A 147 -0.33 -10.82 13.39
CA ALA A 147 -0.47 -9.55 12.67
C ALA A 147 0.75 -8.63 12.83
N SER A 148 1.35 -8.59 14.02
CA SER A 148 2.61 -7.87 14.33
C SER A 148 3.84 -8.38 13.57
N ARG A 149 3.70 -9.41 12.74
CA ARG A 149 4.74 -9.95 11.85
C ARG A 149 4.36 -9.81 10.38
N CYS A 150 3.22 -9.18 10.08
CA CYS A 150 2.73 -8.94 8.73
C CYS A 150 2.95 -7.47 8.35
N VAL A 151 3.57 -7.25 7.18
CA VAL A 151 3.98 -5.92 6.72
C VAL A 151 3.42 -5.65 5.33
N LEU A 152 2.60 -4.61 5.20
CA LEU A 152 2.12 -4.09 3.92
C LEU A 152 3.19 -3.15 3.36
N VAL A 153 3.78 -3.50 2.21
CA VAL A 153 4.88 -2.73 1.61
C VAL A 153 4.39 -2.04 0.35
N LEU A 154 4.28 -0.71 0.36
CA LEU A 154 3.53 0.03 -0.68
C LEU A 154 4.13 1.42 -1.04
N PRO A 155 3.75 2.02 -2.19
CA PRO A 155 4.17 3.37 -2.55
C PRO A 155 3.64 4.42 -1.58
N GLY A 156 4.45 5.43 -1.27
CA GLY A 156 4.03 6.52 -0.39
C GLY A 156 2.77 7.28 -0.87
N GLY A 157 2.56 7.37 -2.19
CA GLY A 157 1.38 7.98 -2.81
C GLY A 157 0.04 7.28 -2.52
N ARG A 158 0.07 6.07 -1.92
CA ARG A 158 -1.14 5.38 -1.46
C ARG A 158 -1.58 5.78 -0.05
N SER A 159 -0.75 6.49 0.71
CA SER A 159 -1.02 6.76 2.14
C SER A 159 -2.35 7.49 2.35
N THR A 160 -2.64 8.51 1.55
CA THR A 160 -3.88 9.30 1.67
C THR A 160 -5.12 8.46 1.40
N LEU A 161 -5.11 7.68 0.31
CA LEU A 161 -6.22 6.80 -0.04
C LEU A 161 -6.40 5.69 1.00
N LEU A 162 -5.32 5.07 1.45
CA LEU A 162 -5.34 4.05 2.50
C LEU A 162 -5.94 4.60 3.80
N ASN A 163 -5.50 5.77 4.26
CA ASN A 163 -6.07 6.40 5.46
C ASN A 163 -7.56 6.71 5.32
N LEU A 164 -8.01 7.13 4.14
CA LEU A 164 -9.45 7.31 3.89
C LEU A 164 -10.20 5.98 4.01
N LYS A 165 -9.64 4.88 3.49
CA LYS A 165 -10.25 3.54 3.61
C LYS A 165 -10.32 3.05 5.05
N LEU A 166 -9.24 3.20 5.82
CA LEU A 166 -9.20 2.81 7.23
C LEU A 166 -10.26 3.56 8.04
N ARG A 167 -10.40 4.88 7.83
CA ARG A 167 -11.45 5.68 8.50
C ARG A 167 -12.88 5.25 8.15
N ARG A 168 -13.09 4.61 6.99
CA ARG A 168 -14.41 4.22 6.47
C ARG A 168 -14.77 2.77 6.75
N ASP A 169 -13.80 1.87 6.87
CA ASP A 169 -14.02 0.45 7.13
C ASP A 169 -13.40 0.04 8.47
N PRO A 170 -14.22 -0.13 9.54
CA PRO A 170 -13.74 -0.50 10.87
C PRO A 170 -12.98 -1.83 10.91
N ARG A 171 -13.24 -2.76 9.97
CA ARG A 171 -12.54 -4.04 9.92
C ARG A 171 -11.09 -3.84 9.48
N LEU A 172 -10.88 -3.02 8.46
CA LEU A 172 -9.54 -2.66 7.99
C LEU A 172 -8.78 -1.87 9.06
N ASN A 173 -9.46 -0.92 9.71
CA ASN A 173 -8.88 -0.14 10.81
C ASN A 173 -8.44 -1.06 11.96
N ALA A 174 -9.34 -1.93 12.43
CA ALA A 174 -9.05 -2.87 13.51
C ALA A 174 -7.89 -3.82 13.15
N ALA A 175 -7.79 -4.28 11.90
CA ALA A 175 -6.67 -5.11 11.49
C ALA A 175 -5.33 -4.36 11.61
N VAL A 176 -5.26 -3.10 11.16
CA VAL A 176 -4.05 -2.27 11.30
C VAL A 176 -3.75 -1.96 12.77
N GLU A 177 -4.76 -1.59 13.56
CA GLU A 177 -4.61 -1.34 15.01
C GLU A 177 -4.17 -2.58 15.78
N ASN A 178 -4.52 -3.79 15.32
CA ASN A 178 -4.11 -5.06 15.90
C ASN A 178 -2.68 -5.50 15.51
N GLY A 179 -1.90 -4.60 14.90
CA GLY A 179 -0.45 -4.74 14.79
C GLY A 179 0.08 -4.96 13.37
N TRP A 180 -0.75 -4.91 12.32
CA TRP A 180 -0.19 -4.91 10.96
C TRP A 180 0.68 -3.66 10.73
N HIS A 181 1.85 -3.87 10.14
CA HIS A 181 2.79 -2.78 9.84
C HIS A 181 2.57 -2.25 8.42
N ILE A 182 2.85 -0.96 8.20
CA ILE A 182 2.82 -0.32 6.87
C ILE A 182 4.19 0.26 6.56
N LEU A 183 4.90 -0.35 5.61
CA LEU A 183 6.23 0.07 5.18
C LEU A 183 6.19 0.73 3.81
N LYS A 184 6.47 2.04 3.75
CA LYS A 184 6.50 2.78 2.48
C LYS A 184 7.79 2.48 1.71
N PHE A 185 7.74 2.40 0.38
CA PHE A 185 8.94 2.15 -0.46
C PHE A 185 10.08 3.14 -0.21
N ARG A 186 9.77 4.40 0.09
CA ARG A 186 10.78 5.42 0.44
C ARG A 186 11.51 5.09 1.74
N HIS A 187 10.78 4.56 2.73
CA HIS A 187 11.33 4.19 4.03
C HIS A 187 12.15 2.91 3.92
N LEU A 188 11.64 1.92 3.19
CA LEU A 188 12.39 0.70 2.88
C LEU A 188 13.76 0.99 2.25
N ARG A 189 13.82 1.94 1.30
CA ARG A 189 15.10 2.37 0.68
C ARG A 189 16.07 2.97 1.70
N GLN A 190 15.57 3.71 2.68
CA GLN A 190 16.42 4.31 3.69
C GLN A 190 16.89 3.30 4.72
N LEU A 191 16.01 2.42 5.22
CA LEU A 191 16.39 1.31 6.09
C LEU A 191 17.47 0.45 5.44
N ALA A 192 17.34 0.15 4.15
CA ALA A 192 18.33 -0.58 3.38
C ALA A 192 19.67 0.17 3.17
N GLY A 193 19.68 1.50 3.35
CA GLY A 193 20.88 2.33 3.29
C GLY A 193 21.55 2.55 4.66
N MET A 194 20.94 2.11 5.76
CA MET A 194 21.49 2.32 7.10
C MET A 194 22.68 1.40 7.36
N ALA A 195 23.79 1.97 7.82
CA ALA A 195 24.90 1.20 8.37
C ALA A 195 24.50 0.60 9.72
N ASN A 196 24.93 -0.63 9.99
CA ASN A 196 24.74 -1.33 11.28
C ASN A 196 23.27 -1.51 11.72
N LEU A 197 22.35 -1.75 10.78
CA LEU A 197 20.97 -2.11 11.11
C LEU A 197 20.95 -3.42 11.91
N THR A 198 20.45 -3.36 13.14
CA THR A 198 20.25 -4.52 14.02
C THR A 198 18.78 -4.92 14.06
N HIS A 199 18.47 -6.13 14.55
CA HIS A 199 17.07 -6.55 14.74
C HIS A 199 16.27 -5.60 15.63
N ALA A 200 16.87 -5.11 16.73
CA ALA A 200 16.21 -4.19 17.63
C ALA A 200 15.90 -2.85 16.94
N LEU A 201 16.85 -2.33 16.16
CA LEU A 201 16.65 -1.09 15.41
C LEU A 201 15.66 -1.26 14.27
N TRP A 202 15.62 -2.43 13.63
CA TRP A 202 14.60 -2.75 12.63
C TRP A 202 13.19 -2.73 13.23
N GLU A 203 12.97 -3.39 14.36
CA GLU A 203 11.67 -3.41 15.05
C GLU A 203 11.24 -2.00 15.49
N GLU A 204 12.17 -1.18 15.98
CA GLU A 204 11.89 0.20 16.39
C GLU A 204 11.52 1.09 15.20
N LEU A 205 12.21 0.92 14.07
CA LEU A 205 12.05 1.80 12.91
C LEU A 205 11.01 1.31 11.90
N LEU A 206 10.48 0.09 12.00
CA LEU A 206 9.61 -0.51 10.98
C LEU A 206 8.39 0.36 10.65
N ASP A 207 7.75 0.91 11.68
CA ASP A 207 6.57 1.80 11.56
C ASP A 207 6.93 3.29 11.39
N GLY A 208 8.21 3.62 11.42
CA GLY A 208 8.68 4.97 11.18
C GLY A 208 8.30 5.45 9.77
N ASP A 209 7.83 6.68 9.65
CA ASP A 209 7.89 7.40 8.36
C ASP A 209 9.11 8.32 8.46
N PRO A 210 10.05 8.22 7.53
CA PRO A 210 11.29 8.93 7.72
C PRO A 210 11.07 10.44 7.64
N PRO A 211 11.78 11.21 8.48
CA PRO A 211 11.87 12.64 8.28
C PRO A 211 12.38 12.91 6.86
N ARG A 212 11.86 13.96 6.23
CA ARG A 212 12.52 14.56 5.06
C ARG A 212 13.85 15.14 5.54
N TRP A 213 14.87 14.31 5.69
CA TRP A 213 16.22 14.81 5.85
C TRP A 213 16.61 15.37 4.47
N GLU A 214 16.37 16.67 4.28
CA GLU A 214 17.13 17.43 3.28
C GLU A 214 18.61 17.12 3.53
N GLU A 215 19.32 16.80 2.45
CA GLU A 215 20.74 16.49 2.45
C GLU A 215 21.45 17.41 3.42
N ALA A 216 22.19 16.82 4.37
CA ALA A 216 23.03 17.57 5.28
C ALA A 216 23.82 18.57 4.43
N THR A 217 23.42 19.84 4.50
CA THR A 217 24.08 20.90 3.77
C THR A 217 25.52 20.83 4.23
N GLN A 218 26.42 20.45 3.32
CA GLN A 218 27.85 20.54 3.56
C GLN A 218 28.09 21.96 4.05
N ILE A 219 28.40 22.09 5.34
CA ILE A 219 28.94 23.32 5.88
C ILE A 219 30.26 23.48 5.16
N ALA A 220 30.31 24.39 4.19
CA ALA A 220 31.56 24.87 3.64
C ALA A 220 32.38 25.42 4.82
N MET A 221 33.43 24.69 5.20
CA MET A 221 34.51 25.27 6.01
C MET A 221 35.37 26.10 5.06
N PHE A 222 35.50 27.38 5.42
CA PHE A 222 36.46 28.41 5.02
C PHE A 222 37.35 28.16 3.80
#